data_AF-A0A3B9L9K5-F1
#
_entry.id   AF-A0A3B9L9K5-F1
#
_cell.length_a   1.000
_cell.length_b   1.000
_cell.length_c   1.000
_cell.angle_alpha   90.00
_cell.angle_beta   90.00
_cell.angle_gamma   90.00
#
_symmetry.space_group_name_H-M   'P 1'
#
loop_
_entity.id
_entity.type
_entity.pdbx_description
1 polymer ?
#
loop_
_entity_poly.entity_id
_entity_poly.type
_entity_poly.pdbx_seq_one_letter_code
_entity_poly.pdbx_strand_id
1 'polypeptide(L)'
;SDITLLKAGNDIAIGSSTLSGPGDLLVQAGRNIDLTNTAADILTTGNSGSTAAAVQSNPALPSEGASITLQAGLGAGANVQGYIDQYISPTGAGPATIASDATRLAEYHAAAATAVTDYMRQITGDNTLSDAQALTQFNALGLDAKTIFVNRHLTSELIASAKDFAKAGNHNRGNSAITTLFPTLNTGDILLYASKVSTNSGGSIDLIAPGGLINVGAPGKGFKDTITNTGDIGVITEKGGAIRAVANGDFQVNQSKVITQFGSDIAIWSTTGTIDAGRGSKTATSVPERIVQTDADGNTVIEVRGVAAGSGIRAQTYDPDGLNGPKKAPKKGNVYLTGPIVNAGEAGIEAGDLLIVAPIVLNAANIQVQGTSSGVPVAATSSLAGVSAGLSPDAVNSATQAVAQSVAQSANNSFVKPTLPSIISVDVISIGN
;
A
#
# COMPACT_ATOMS: atom_id res chain seq x y z
N SER A 1 -5.91 -2.56 -22.70
CA SER A 1 -5.84 -3.42 -21.50
C SER A 1 -7.25 -3.73 -21.09
N ASP A 2 -7.55 -5.00 -20.87
CA ASP A 2 -8.88 -5.45 -20.48
C ASP A 2 -9.09 -5.25 -18.98
N ILE A 3 -10.31 -4.88 -18.59
CA ILE A 3 -10.70 -4.66 -17.21
C ILE A 3 -11.81 -5.64 -16.85
N THR A 4 -11.56 -6.46 -15.84
CA THR A 4 -12.60 -7.26 -15.20
C THR A 4 -13.14 -6.49 -14.00
N LEU A 5 -14.42 -6.11 -14.05
CA LEU A 5 -15.08 -5.31 -13.00
C LEU A 5 -16.08 -6.16 -12.20
N LEU A 6 -15.91 -6.21 -10.87
CA LEU A 6 -16.91 -6.71 -9.93
C LEU A 6 -17.36 -5.54 -9.06
N LYS A 7 -18.64 -5.15 -9.17
CA LYS A 7 -19.16 -3.96 -8.48
C LYS A 7 -20.47 -4.23 -7.76
N ALA A 8 -20.56 -3.82 -6.49
CA ALA A 8 -21.78 -3.88 -5.71
C ALA A 8 -21.99 -2.57 -4.92
N GLY A 9 -23.26 -2.16 -4.79
CA GLY A 9 -23.63 -0.94 -4.06
C GLY A 9 -23.48 -1.04 -2.54
N ASN A 10 -23.34 -2.26 -1.99
CA ASN A 10 -23.11 -2.51 -0.57
C ASN A 10 -21.89 -3.42 -0.41
N ASP A 11 -22.08 -4.64 0.10
CA ASP A 11 -21.02 -5.57 0.40
C ASP A 11 -20.76 -6.51 -0.79
N ILE A 12 -19.51 -6.95 -0.92
CA ILE A 12 -19.09 -8.01 -1.82
C ILE A 12 -18.53 -9.16 -0.98
N ALA A 13 -19.10 -10.35 -1.17
CA ALA A 13 -18.50 -11.62 -0.78
C ALA A 13 -18.10 -12.39 -2.04
N ILE A 14 -16.81 -12.68 -2.21
CA ILE A 14 -16.28 -13.33 -3.42
C ILE A 14 -15.89 -14.77 -3.09
N GLY A 15 -16.18 -15.70 -4.00
CA GLY A 15 -15.57 -17.03 -4.01
C GLY A 15 -14.17 -17.01 -4.62
N SER A 16 -13.44 -18.13 -4.55
CA SER A 16 -12.11 -18.19 -5.14
C SER A 16 -12.15 -17.87 -6.64
N SER A 17 -11.30 -16.94 -7.05
CA SER A 17 -11.29 -16.38 -8.41
C SER A 17 -9.87 -16.44 -8.96
N THR A 18 -9.75 -16.86 -10.23
CA THR A 18 -8.46 -16.88 -10.93
C THR A 18 -8.57 -16.16 -12.24
N LEU A 19 -7.65 -15.21 -12.47
CA LEU A 19 -7.49 -14.52 -13.74
C LEU A 19 -6.18 -14.91 -14.41
N SER A 20 -6.25 -15.21 -15.70
CA SER A 20 -5.09 -15.51 -16.55
C SER A 20 -4.90 -14.40 -17.58
N GLY A 21 -3.63 -14.14 -17.91
CA GLY A 21 -3.22 -13.05 -18.79
C GLY A 21 -3.10 -11.67 -18.11
N PRO A 22 -2.68 -10.64 -18.87
CA PRO A 22 -2.52 -9.29 -18.38
C PRO A 22 -3.87 -8.55 -18.31
N GLY A 23 -3.90 -7.45 -17.57
CA GLY A 23 -5.11 -6.63 -17.41
C GLY A 23 -5.26 -6.09 -16.00
N ASP A 24 -6.49 -5.70 -15.66
CA ASP A 24 -6.83 -5.23 -14.32
C ASP A 24 -8.10 -5.92 -13.80
N LEU A 25 -8.04 -6.42 -12.57
CA LEU A 25 -9.19 -6.83 -11.78
C LEU A 25 -9.57 -5.70 -10.84
N LEU A 26 -10.72 -5.10 -11.05
CA LEU A 26 -11.26 -4.03 -10.22
C LEU A 26 -12.47 -4.55 -9.44
N VAL A 27 -12.36 -4.61 -8.12
CA VAL A 27 -13.44 -4.99 -7.20
C VAL A 27 -13.86 -3.76 -6.40
N GLN A 28 -15.12 -3.38 -6.51
CA GLN A 28 -15.67 -2.16 -5.90
C GLN A 28 -16.92 -2.45 -5.07
N ALA A 29 -16.81 -2.26 -3.76
CA ALA A 29 -17.92 -2.36 -2.82
C ALA A 29 -18.28 -0.97 -2.26
N GLY A 30 -19.57 -0.68 -2.19
CA GLY A 30 -20.07 0.51 -1.51
C GLY A 30 -19.80 0.48 0.00
N ARG A 31 -19.74 -0.71 0.59
CA ARG A 31 -19.44 -0.98 2.00
C ARG A 31 -18.23 -1.92 2.12
N ASN A 32 -18.41 -3.21 2.39
CA ASN A 32 -17.30 -4.10 2.71
C ASN A 32 -16.91 -5.02 1.56
N ILE A 33 -15.63 -5.36 1.47
CA ILE A 33 -15.16 -6.53 0.73
C ILE A 33 -14.78 -7.58 1.76
N ASP A 34 -15.54 -8.67 1.79
CA ASP A 34 -15.43 -9.71 2.80
C ASP A 34 -15.11 -11.05 2.14
N LEU A 35 -13.87 -11.52 2.32
CA LEU A 35 -13.45 -12.87 1.90
C LEU A 35 -13.52 -13.88 3.06
N THR A 36 -13.93 -13.46 4.26
CA THR A 36 -13.93 -14.27 5.48
C THR A 36 -14.95 -15.41 5.43
N ASN A 37 -16.13 -15.16 4.85
CA ASN A 37 -17.21 -16.14 4.80
C ASN A 37 -16.92 -17.29 3.82
N THR A 38 -16.07 -17.06 2.84
CA THR A 38 -15.77 -18.00 1.75
C THR A 38 -14.39 -18.63 1.85
N ALA A 39 -13.50 -18.09 2.72
CA ALA A 39 -12.08 -18.41 2.72
C ALA A 39 -11.49 -18.38 1.30
N ALA A 40 -11.95 -17.41 0.50
CA ALA A 40 -11.67 -17.37 -0.92
C ALA A 40 -10.34 -16.71 -1.23
N ASP A 41 -9.72 -17.15 -2.32
CA ASP A 41 -8.49 -16.55 -2.83
C ASP A 41 -8.73 -15.83 -4.15
N ILE A 42 -8.02 -14.72 -4.34
CA ILE A 42 -7.99 -13.99 -5.60
C ILE A 42 -6.59 -14.13 -6.17
N LEU A 43 -6.49 -14.79 -7.31
CA LEU A 43 -5.21 -15.14 -7.91
C LEU A 43 -5.10 -14.64 -9.35
N THR A 44 -4.00 -13.97 -9.70
CA THR A 44 -3.64 -13.69 -11.10
C THR A 44 -2.40 -14.49 -11.50
N THR A 45 -2.45 -15.17 -12.65
CA THR A 45 -1.41 -16.14 -13.05
C THR A 45 -0.65 -15.81 -14.32
N GLY A 46 -1.09 -14.82 -15.10
CA GLY A 46 -0.52 -14.58 -16.43
C GLY A 46 -0.67 -15.82 -17.30
N ASN A 47 0.43 -16.28 -17.91
CA ASN A 47 0.48 -17.53 -18.68
C ASN A 47 0.93 -18.76 -17.86
N SER A 48 1.43 -18.56 -16.64
CA SER A 48 2.18 -19.56 -15.88
C SER A 48 1.29 -20.58 -15.15
N GLY A 49 -0.01 -20.32 -15.03
CA GLY A 49 -0.92 -21.15 -14.23
C GLY A 49 -0.60 -21.11 -12.73
N SER A 50 -1.01 -22.14 -11.98
CA SER A 50 -0.64 -22.33 -10.57
C SER A 50 -0.35 -23.80 -10.28
N THR A 51 0.17 -24.10 -9.09
CA THR A 51 0.38 -25.49 -8.64
C THR A 51 -0.92 -26.21 -8.29
N ALA A 52 -2.06 -25.51 -8.27
CA ALA A 52 -3.37 -26.12 -8.14
C ALA A 52 -3.77 -26.81 -9.45
N ALA A 53 -4.20 -28.08 -9.37
CA ALA A 53 -4.55 -28.89 -10.53
C ALA A 53 -5.64 -28.26 -11.44
N ALA A 54 -6.46 -27.36 -10.91
CA ALA A 54 -7.51 -26.66 -11.63
C ALA A 54 -7.04 -25.41 -12.39
N VAL A 55 -5.81 -24.93 -12.15
CA VAL A 55 -5.28 -23.69 -12.76
C VAL A 55 -4.07 -24.04 -13.65
N GLN A 56 -4.36 -24.39 -14.89
CA GLN A 56 -3.34 -24.81 -15.86
C GLN A 56 -2.61 -23.60 -16.47
N SER A 57 -1.36 -23.81 -16.85
CA SER A 57 -0.62 -22.84 -17.66
C SER A 57 -1.26 -22.69 -19.04
N ASN A 58 -1.20 -21.49 -19.58
CA ASN A 58 -1.69 -21.19 -20.93
C ASN A 58 -0.60 -20.42 -21.70
N PRO A 59 0.30 -21.14 -22.40
CA PRO A 59 1.41 -20.54 -23.13
C PRO A 59 1.00 -19.57 -24.25
N ALA A 60 -0.27 -19.60 -24.67
CA ALA A 60 -0.80 -18.67 -25.67
C ALA A 60 -1.06 -17.26 -25.12
N LEU A 61 -0.99 -17.07 -23.79
CA LEU A 61 -1.14 -15.76 -23.15
C LEU A 61 0.22 -15.08 -22.92
N PRO A 62 0.25 -13.74 -22.84
CA PRO A 62 1.43 -13.02 -22.35
C PRO A 62 1.84 -13.48 -20.95
N SER A 63 3.13 -13.38 -20.64
CA SER A 63 3.67 -13.80 -19.35
C SER A 63 3.20 -12.95 -18.18
N GLU A 64 2.82 -11.69 -18.42
CA GLU A 64 2.35 -10.77 -17.38
C GLU A 64 0.93 -11.15 -16.88
N GLY A 65 0.75 -11.09 -15.57
CA GLY A 65 -0.53 -11.27 -14.88
C GLY A 65 -1.26 -9.95 -14.64
N ALA A 66 -2.57 -10.05 -14.42
CA ALA A 66 -3.38 -8.88 -14.11
C ALA A 66 -3.01 -8.24 -12.75
N SER A 67 -3.17 -6.93 -12.65
CA SER A 67 -3.15 -6.22 -11.37
C SER A 67 -4.50 -6.36 -10.66
N ILE A 68 -4.50 -6.32 -9.33
CA ILE A 68 -5.71 -6.45 -8.50
C ILE A 68 -5.95 -5.15 -7.76
N THR A 69 -7.15 -4.61 -7.81
CA THR A 69 -7.58 -3.46 -7.01
C THR A 69 -8.86 -3.80 -6.25
N LEU A 70 -8.78 -3.77 -4.92
CA LEU A 70 -9.91 -3.93 -4.01
C LEU A 70 -10.26 -2.57 -3.40
N GLN A 71 -11.48 -2.10 -3.63
CA GLN A 71 -11.98 -0.83 -3.07
C GLN A 71 -13.25 -1.06 -2.25
N ALA A 72 -13.16 -0.76 -0.95
CA ALA A 72 -14.28 -0.80 -0.02
C ALA A 72 -14.66 0.62 0.41
N GLY A 73 -15.87 0.82 0.91
CA GLY A 73 -16.33 2.11 1.43
C GLY A 73 -16.49 3.18 0.36
N LEU A 74 -16.79 2.81 -0.88
CA LEU A 74 -16.97 3.78 -1.96
C LEU A 74 -18.30 4.52 -1.87
N GLY A 75 -19.33 3.97 -1.22
CA GLY A 75 -20.69 4.53 -1.20
C GLY A 75 -21.16 4.93 -2.60
N ALA A 76 -21.34 6.24 -2.83
CA ALA A 76 -21.76 6.81 -4.12
C ALA A 76 -20.65 6.83 -5.20
N GLY A 77 -19.40 6.53 -4.85
CA GLY A 77 -18.25 6.50 -5.74
C GLY A 77 -17.16 7.53 -5.40
N ALA A 78 -16.02 7.41 -6.08
CA ALA A 78 -14.90 8.35 -5.98
C ALA A 78 -15.06 9.54 -6.94
N ASN A 79 -14.55 10.71 -6.57
CA ASN A 79 -14.47 11.91 -7.41
C ASN A 79 -13.25 11.84 -8.35
N VAL A 80 -13.26 10.86 -9.25
CA VAL A 80 -12.15 10.57 -10.15
C VAL A 80 -11.83 11.76 -11.06
N GLN A 81 -12.86 12.40 -11.63
CA GLN A 81 -12.64 13.54 -12.53
C GLN A 81 -12.09 14.76 -11.78
N GLY A 82 -12.61 15.08 -10.60
CA GLY A 82 -12.07 16.18 -9.80
C GLY A 82 -10.61 15.95 -9.39
N TYR A 83 -10.23 14.70 -9.12
CA TYR A 83 -8.83 14.35 -8.89
C TYR A 83 -7.97 14.55 -10.14
N ILE A 84 -8.45 14.12 -11.31
CA ILE A 84 -7.75 14.31 -12.59
C ILE A 84 -7.54 15.80 -12.86
N ASP A 85 -8.58 16.62 -12.71
CA ASP A 85 -8.53 18.05 -12.98
C ASP A 85 -7.54 18.77 -12.06
N GLN A 86 -7.43 18.34 -10.81
CA GLN A 86 -6.54 18.92 -9.80
C GLN A 86 -5.08 18.45 -9.96
N TYR A 87 -4.85 17.15 -10.07
CA TYR A 87 -3.52 16.53 -9.91
C TYR A 87 -2.90 16.01 -11.22
N ILE A 88 -3.70 15.65 -12.21
CA ILE A 88 -3.21 15.01 -13.44
C ILE A 88 -3.17 15.97 -14.62
N SER A 89 -4.15 16.88 -14.70
CA SER A 89 -4.22 17.86 -15.78
C SER A 89 -2.97 18.75 -15.78
N PRO A 90 -2.36 19.04 -16.96
CA PRO A 90 -1.24 19.97 -17.06
C PRO A 90 -1.55 21.39 -16.58
N THR A 91 -2.83 21.76 -16.56
CA THR A 91 -3.33 23.04 -16.06
C THR A 91 -3.94 22.93 -14.66
N GLY A 92 -3.83 21.77 -14.01
CA GLY A 92 -4.29 21.55 -12.65
C GLY A 92 -3.49 22.38 -11.64
N ALA A 93 -4.07 22.60 -10.47
CA ALA A 93 -3.39 23.32 -9.40
C ALA A 93 -2.27 22.49 -8.73
N GLY A 94 -2.33 21.17 -8.88
CA GLY A 94 -1.43 20.23 -8.22
C GLY A 94 -1.58 20.23 -6.69
N PRO A 95 -0.59 19.69 -5.97
CA PRO A 95 -0.56 19.69 -4.52
C PRO A 95 -0.30 21.10 -3.98
N ALA A 96 -1.20 21.59 -3.12
CA ALA A 96 -1.09 22.93 -2.53
C ALA A 96 0.24 23.18 -1.79
N THR A 97 0.87 22.13 -1.25
CA THR A 97 2.16 22.21 -0.55
C THR A 97 3.34 22.59 -1.45
N ILE A 98 3.20 22.44 -2.76
CA ILE A 98 4.23 22.81 -3.74
C ILE A 98 3.75 23.88 -4.73
N ALA A 99 2.50 24.34 -4.63
CA ALA A 99 1.90 25.29 -5.56
C ALA A 99 2.62 26.65 -5.62
N SER A 100 3.28 27.06 -4.53
CA SER A 100 4.07 28.30 -4.49
C SER A 100 5.49 28.16 -5.07
N ASP A 101 5.94 26.93 -5.34
CA ASP A 101 7.25 26.63 -5.92
C ASP A 101 7.09 26.24 -7.39
N ALA A 102 7.26 27.22 -8.28
CA ALA A 102 7.02 27.04 -9.71
C ALA A 102 7.90 25.94 -10.34
N THR A 103 9.13 25.75 -9.86
CA THR A 103 10.03 24.70 -10.36
C THR A 103 9.52 23.33 -9.95
N ARG A 104 9.21 23.13 -8.66
CA ARG A 104 8.68 21.85 -8.18
C ARG A 104 7.31 21.52 -8.77
N LEU A 105 6.48 22.53 -9.01
CA LEU A 105 5.18 22.35 -9.65
C LEU A 105 5.33 21.94 -11.13
N ALA A 106 6.27 22.54 -11.87
CA ALA A 106 6.57 22.15 -13.24
C ALA A 106 7.13 20.71 -13.32
N GLU A 107 8.05 20.35 -12.42
CA GLU A 107 8.57 18.97 -12.29
C GLU A 107 7.44 17.98 -11.98
N TYR A 108 6.52 18.38 -11.10
CA TYR A 108 5.34 17.58 -10.75
C TYR A 108 4.43 17.33 -11.97
N HIS A 109 4.09 18.37 -12.74
CA HIS A 109 3.28 18.21 -13.94
C HIS A 109 3.97 17.37 -15.02
N ALA A 110 5.29 17.50 -15.19
CA ALA A 110 6.06 16.67 -16.10
C ALA A 110 6.05 15.19 -15.70
N ALA A 111 6.19 14.90 -14.39
CA ALA A 111 6.10 13.55 -13.86
C ALA A 111 4.68 12.96 -14.01
N ALA A 112 3.63 13.75 -13.75
CA ALA A 112 2.24 13.32 -13.94
C ALA A 112 1.94 13.02 -15.42
N ALA A 113 2.40 13.88 -16.34
CA ALA A 113 2.29 13.65 -17.78
C ALA A 113 3.00 12.36 -18.21
N THR A 114 4.21 12.12 -17.69
CA THR A 114 4.98 10.89 -17.97
C THR A 114 4.24 9.66 -17.48
N ALA A 115 3.67 9.71 -16.26
CA ALA A 115 2.88 8.61 -15.71
C ALA A 115 1.64 8.30 -16.57
N VAL A 116 0.93 9.32 -17.06
CA VAL A 116 -0.19 9.13 -18.00
C VAL A 116 0.31 8.50 -19.29
N THR A 117 1.42 8.98 -19.85
CA THR A 117 2.01 8.42 -21.08
C THR A 117 2.38 6.96 -20.91
N ASP A 118 3.09 6.60 -19.85
CA ASP A 118 3.49 5.21 -19.59
C ASP A 118 2.28 4.29 -19.40
N TYR A 119 1.26 4.75 -18.68
CA TYR A 119 0.00 4.02 -18.56
C TYR A 119 -0.68 3.83 -19.93
N MET A 120 -0.77 4.87 -20.74
CA MET A 120 -1.40 4.80 -22.07
C MET A 120 -0.64 3.89 -23.02
N ARG A 121 0.70 3.92 -23.01
CA ARG A 121 1.54 3.01 -23.79
C ARG A 121 1.32 1.56 -23.35
N GLN A 122 1.24 1.32 -22.04
CA GLN A 122 0.97 -0.02 -21.51
C GLN A 122 -0.40 -0.55 -21.97
N ILE A 123 -1.46 0.26 -21.88
CA ILE A 123 -2.81 -0.24 -22.19
C ILE A 123 -3.12 -0.30 -23.69
N THR A 124 -2.45 0.49 -24.53
CA THR A 124 -2.65 0.50 -25.98
C THR A 124 -1.65 -0.38 -26.72
N GLY A 125 -0.50 -0.68 -26.12
CA GLY A 125 0.63 -1.33 -26.77
C GLY A 125 1.41 -0.43 -27.73
N ASP A 126 1.05 0.85 -27.83
CA ASP A 126 1.72 1.82 -28.70
C ASP A 126 2.79 2.60 -27.94
N ASN A 127 4.04 2.13 -28.03
CA ASN A 127 5.18 2.78 -27.38
C ASN A 127 5.58 4.13 -28.00
N THR A 128 4.93 4.59 -29.08
CA THR A 128 5.28 5.81 -29.80
C THR A 128 4.45 7.03 -29.39
N LEU A 129 3.45 6.86 -28.51
CA LEU A 129 2.58 7.93 -28.04
C LEU A 129 3.38 9.09 -27.42
N SER A 130 3.10 10.31 -27.87
CA SER A 130 3.55 11.54 -27.20
C SER A 130 2.66 11.89 -26.01
N ASP A 131 3.14 12.72 -25.09
CA ASP A 131 2.37 13.12 -23.89
C ASP A 131 1.02 13.76 -24.22
N ALA A 132 0.98 14.60 -25.27
CA ALA A 132 -0.25 15.24 -25.71
C ALA A 132 -1.28 14.23 -26.27
N GLN A 133 -0.81 13.24 -27.03
CA GLN A 133 -1.65 12.17 -27.56
C GLN A 133 -2.13 11.25 -26.44
N ALA A 134 -1.23 10.87 -25.53
CA ALA A 134 -1.56 10.04 -24.37
C ALA A 134 -2.62 10.72 -23.50
N LEU A 135 -2.45 12.00 -23.16
CA LEU A 135 -3.45 12.74 -22.37
C LEU A 135 -4.81 12.81 -23.07
N THR A 136 -4.83 13.03 -24.39
CA THR A 136 -6.07 13.06 -25.17
C THR A 136 -6.78 11.70 -25.11
N GLN A 137 -6.06 10.61 -25.31
CA GLN A 137 -6.60 9.26 -25.23
C GLN A 137 -7.03 8.89 -23.80
N PHE A 138 -6.23 9.27 -22.79
CA PHE A 138 -6.55 9.08 -21.37
C PHE A 138 -7.87 9.74 -21.00
N ASN A 139 -8.10 10.97 -21.45
CA ASN A 139 -9.35 11.69 -21.22
C ASN A 139 -10.56 11.04 -21.91
N ALA A 140 -10.34 10.29 -22.99
CA ALA A 140 -11.38 9.53 -23.67
C ALA A 140 -11.67 8.15 -23.02
N LEU A 141 -10.86 7.69 -22.06
CA LEU A 141 -11.07 6.43 -21.38
C LEU A 141 -12.36 6.41 -20.54
N GLY A 142 -12.91 5.21 -20.37
CA GLY A 142 -13.98 4.94 -19.42
C GLY A 142 -13.55 5.21 -17.97
N LEU A 143 -14.55 5.42 -17.11
CA LEU A 143 -14.33 5.77 -15.70
C LEU A 143 -13.49 4.71 -14.96
N ASP A 144 -13.69 3.43 -15.25
CA ASP A 144 -13.01 2.34 -14.54
C ASP A 144 -11.49 2.33 -14.81
N ALA A 145 -11.10 2.54 -16.08
CA ALA A 145 -9.69 2.67 -16.46
C ALA A 145 -9.04 3.90 -15.82
N LYS A 146 -9.74 5.05 -15.84
CA LYS A 146 -9.30 6.26 -15.14
C LYS A 146 -9.15 6.04 -13.64
N THR A 147 -10.08 5.29 -13.03
CA THR A 147 -10.06 4.97 -11.60
C THR A 147 -8.80 4.20 -11.22
N ILE A 148 -8.42 3.18 -12.01
CA ILE A 148 -7.20 2.39 -11.79
C ILE A 148 -5.97 3.30 -11.79
N PHE A 149 -5.82 4.14 -12.81
CA PHE A 149 -4.70 5.08 -12.89
C PHE A 149 -4.68 6.05 -11.70
N VAL A 150 -5.82 6.67 -11.39
CA VAL A 150 -5.95 7.65 -10.30
C VAL A 150 -5.62 7.05 -8.94
N ASN A 151 -6.04 5.81 -8.66
CA ASN A 151 -5.70 5.10 -7.42
C ASN A 151 -4.17 4.90 -7.26
N ARG A 152 -3.48 4.56 -8.36
CA ARG A 152 -2.03 4.39 -8.36
C ARG A 152 -1.31 5.71 -8.17
N HIS A 153 -1.77 6.75 -8.87
CA HIS A 153 -1.26 8.10 -8.69
C HIS A 153 -1.51 8.64 -7.26
N LEU A 154 -2.68 8.35 -6.66
CA LEU A 154 -2.94 8.69 -5.26
C LEU A 154 -1.85 8.12 -4.35
N THR A 155 -1.48 6.86 -4.52
CA THR A 155 -0.42 6.27 -3.69
C THR A 155 0.94 6.96 -3.90
N SER A 156 1.26 7.35 -5.14
CA SER A 156 2.46 8.17 -5.41
C SER A 156 2.43 9.50 -4.65
N GLU A 157 1.27 10.15 -4.57
CA GLU A 157 1.08 11.37 -3.76
C GLU A 157 1.26 11.12 -2.26
N LEU A 158 0.79 9.98 -1.75
CA LEU A 158 0.97 9.59 -0.35
C LEU A 158 2.45 9.34 -0.02
N ILE A 159 3.18 8.66 -0.90
CA ILE A 159 4.63 8.45 -0.76
C ILE A 159 5.37 9.79 -0.83
N ALA A 160 4.98 10.68 -1.76
CA ALA A 160 5.58 12.00 -1.86
C ALA A 160 5.31 12.85 -0.62
N SER A 161 4.10 12.76 -0.05
CA SER A 161 3.77 13.38 1.25
C SER A 161 4.64 12.86 2.38
N ALA A 162 4.95 11.56 2.41
CA ALA A 162 5.83 10.97 3.42
C ALA A 162 7.28 11.46 3.25
N LYS A 163 7.79 11.52 2.02
CA LYS A 163 9.14 12.02 1.71
C LYS A 163 9.31 13.51 2.03
N ASP A 164 8.27 14.31 1.80
CA ASP A 164 8.26 15.75 2.11
C ASP A 164 8.02 16.04 3.61
N PHE A 165 7.67 15.04 4.42
CA PHE A 165 7.27 15.24 5.82
C PHE A 165 8.32 15.96 6.66
N ALA A 166 9.60 15.66 6.48
CA ALA A 166 10.69 16.33 7.21
C ALA A 166 10.71 17.85 6.98
N LYS A 167 10.23 18.33 5.83
CA LYS A 167 10.14 19.76 5.50
C LYS A 167 8.78 20.35 5.89
N ALA A 168 7.70 19.60 5.67
CA ALA A 168 6.34 20.08 5.84
C ALA A 168 5.85 19.98 7.31
N GLY A 169 6.33 19.00 8.08
CA GLY A 169 5.87 18.71 9.43
C GLY A 169 4.41 18.23 9.54
N ASN A 170 3.75 17.92 8.42
CA ASN A 170 2.36 17.48 8.36
C ASN A 170 2.07 16.62 7.12
N HIS A 171 0.88 16.03 7.08
CA HIS A 171 0.38 15.18 6.01
C HIS A 171 -0.63 15.88 5.08
N ASN A 172 -0.65 17.22 5.04
CA ASN A 172 -1.68 17.95 4.29
C ASN A 172 -1.69 17.59 2.80
N ARG A 173 -0.52 17.30 2.21
CA ARG A 173 -0.42 16.83 0.81
C ARG A 173 -1.22 15.55 0.60
N GLY A 174 -0.95 14.50 1.39
CA GLY A 174 -1.64 13.22 1.30
C GLY A 174 -3.12 13.31 1.69
N ASN A 175 -3.44 14.01 2.79
CA ASN A 175 -4.81 14.18 3.26
C ASN A 175 -5.69 14.93 2.23
N SER A 176 -5.14 15.95 1.57
CA SER A 176 -5.85 16.69 0.51
C SER A 176 -6.06 15.81 -0.72
N ALA A 177 -5.09 14.97 -1.08
CA ALA A 177 -5.22 14.04 -2.20
C ALA A 177 -6.31 12.98 -1.93
N ILE A 178 -6.33 12.41 -0.72
CA ILE A 178 -7.40 11.49 -0.28
C ILE A 178 -8.75 12.19 -0.31
N THR A 179 -8.86 13.40 0.25
CA THR A 179 -10.13 14.15 0.30
C THR A 179 -10.61 14.55 -1.09
N THR A 180 -9.69 14.86 -2.02
CA THR A 180 -10.04 15.21 -3.41
C THR A 180 -10.63 14.00 -4.13
N LEU A 181 -10.04 12.81 -3.95
CA LEU A 181 -10.54 11.58 -4.58
C LEU A 181 -11.78 11.01 -3.87
N PHE A 182 -11.80 11.07 -2.54
CA PHE A 182 -12.85 10.54 -1.68
C PHE A 182 -13.41 11.65 -0.78
N PRO A 183 -14.24 12.55 -1.34
CA PRO A 183 -14.81 13.67 -0.58
C PRO A 183 -15.78 13.22 0.51
N THR A 184 -16.34 12.01 0.39
CA THR A 184 -17.17 11.39 1.42
C THR A 184 -16.51 10.08 1.84
N LEU A 185 -16.11 10.00 3.11
CA LEU A 185 -15.51 8.81 3.70
C LEU A 185 -16.61 7.89 4.22
N ASN A 186 -17.10 6.99 3.37
CA ASN A 186 -18.05 5.98 3.81
C ASN A 186 -17.31 4.87 4.55
N THR A 187 -17.93 4.32 5.59
CA THR A 187 -17.40 3.16 6.29
C THR A 187 -17.45 1.94 5.38
N GLY A 188 -16.32 1.25 5.26
CA GLY A 188 -16.22 0.05 4.46
C GLY A 188 -14.85 -0.58 4.59
N ASP A 189 -14.83 -1.83 5.00
CA ASP A 189 -13.61 -2.55 5.37
C ASP A 189 -13.23 -3.58 4.29
N ILE A 190 -11.94 -3.88 4.20
CA ILE A 190 -11.41 -5.00 3.42
C ILE A 190 -10.98 -6.08 4.41
N LEU A 191 -11.64 -7.23 4.38
CA LEU A 191 -11.45 -8.32 5.33
C LEU A 191 -10.97 -9.59 4.60
N LEU A 192 -9.69 -9.89 4.75
CA LEU A 192 -8.99 -11.06 4.19
C LEU A 192 -8.70 -12.06 5.33
N TYR A 193 -9.74 -12.72 5.84
CA TYR A 193 -9.57 -13.73 6.88
C TYR A 193 -9.32 -15.08 6.22
N ALA A 194 -8.17 -15.70 6.52
CA ALA A 194 -7.78 -17.00 5.94
C ALA A 194 -7.75 -17.04 4.40
N SER A 195 -7.61 -15.87 3.76
CA SER A 195 -7.65 -15.70 2.31
C SER A 195 -6.31 -15.24 1.77
N LYS A 196 -6.05 -15.53 0.50
CA LYS A 196 -4.91 -15.03 -0.25
C LYS A 196 -5.34 -14.14 -1.39
N VAL A 197 -4.73 -12.96 -1.49
CA VAL A 197 -4.79 -12.09 -2.67
C VAL A 197 -3.40 -12.05 -3.27
N SER A 198 -3.22 -12.63 -4.45
CA SER A 198 -1.88 -12.77 -5.01
C SER A 198 -1.77 -12.61 -6.52
N THR A 199 -0.61 -12.14 -6.94
CA THR A 199 -0.20 -12.10 -8.35
C THR A 199 1.07 -12.94 -8.55
N ASN A 200 1.01 -13.94 -9.42
CA ASN A 200 2.14 -14.86 -9.63
C ASN A 200 3.11 -14.34 -10.69
N SER A 201 2.64 -13.50 -11.60
CA SER A 201 3.37 -13.15 -12.82
C SER A 201 3.40 -11.65 -13.08
N GLY A 202 3.79 -10.87 -12.07
CA GLY A 202 3.72 -9.41 -12.12
C GLY A 202 2.31 -8.91 -11.84
N GLY A 203 2.06 -7.62 -12.07
CA GLY A 203 0.83 -6.96 -11.66
C GLY A 203 0.85 -6.56 -10.18
N SER A 204 0.37 -5.36 -9.90
CA SER A 204 0.34 -4.79 -8.55
C SER A 204 -0.96 -5.14 -7.81
N ILE A 205 -0.92 -5.04 -6.47
CA ILE A 205 -2.11 -5.20 -5.62
C ILE A 205 -2.40 -3.88 -4.89
N ASP A 206 -3.61 -3.37 -5.06
CA ASP A 206 -4.10 -2.13 -4.47
C ASP A 206 -5.26 -2.40 -3.53
N LEU A 207 -5.14 -2.02 -2.25
CA LEU A 207 -6.17 -2.17 -1.22
C LEU A 207 -6.60 -0.78 -0.74
N ILE A 208 -7.82 -0.36 -1.03
CA ILE A 208 -8.26 1.02 -0.77
C ILE A 208 -9.56 1.01 0.05
N ALA A 209 -9.47 1.41 1.30
CA ALA A 209 -10.55 1.58 2.26
C ALA A 209 -10.48 3.00 2.86
N PRO A 210 -10.90 4.04 2.11
CA PRO A 210 -10.66 5.43 2.46
C PRO A 210 -11.40 5.90 3.70
N GLY A 211 -12.43 5.16 4.16
CA GLY A 211 -13.14 5.41 5.41
C GLY A 211 -13.16 4.21 6.38
N GLY A 212 -12.45 3.13 6.08
CA GLY A 212 -12.47 1.89 6.86
C GLY A 212 -11.08 1.36 7.22
N LEU A 213 -11.06 0.14 7.72
CA LEU A 213 -9.85 -0.62 8.04
C LEU A 213 -9.55 -1.68 6.99
N ILE A 214 -8.31 -2.18 7.01
CA ILE A 214 -7.88 -3.31 6.19
C ILE A 214 -7.34 -4.39 7.12
N ASN A 215 -7.96 -5.56 7.10
CA ASN A 215 -7.49 -6.73 7.82
C ASN A 215 -7.00 -7.79 6.82
N VAL A 216 -5.71 -8.07 6.81
CA VAL A 216 -5.04 -9.00 5.89
C VAL A 216 -5.00 -10.43 6.43
N GLY A 217 -5.42 -10.66 7.67
CA GLY A 217 -5.18 -11.94 8.32
C GLY A 217 -6.11 -12.31 9.44
N ALA A 218 -6.23 -13.61 9.65
CA ALA A 218 -6.90 -14.19 10.78
C ALA A 218 -5.95 -14.36 11.98
N PRO A 219 -6.38 -14.05 13.23
CA PRO A 219 -5.75 -14.60 14.42
C PRO A 219 -6.17 -16.08 14.60
N GLY A 220 -5.22 -16.98 14.84
CA GLY A 220 -5.52 -18.39 15.15
C GLY A 220 -4.76 -19.41 14.28
N LYS A 221 -5.08 -20.71 14.46
CA LYS A 221 -4.32 -21.85 13.89
C LYS A 221 -4.09 -21.72 12.37
N GLY A 222 -2.94 -22.22 11.91
CA GLY A 222 -2.44 -22.12 10.53
C GLY A 222 -3.50 -22.41 9.47
N PHE A 223 -3.95 -21.34 8.82
CA PHE A 223 -4.86 -21.39 7.70
C PHE A 223 -4.11 -21.77 6.43
N LYS A 224 -4.82 -22.37 5.48
CA LYS A 224 -4.30 -22.72 4.16
C LYS A 224 -5.11 -21.98 3.10
N ASP A 225 -4.41 -21.49 2.08
CA ASP A 225 -4.96 -21.01 0.81
C ASP A 225 -5.88 -22.10 0.22
N THR A 226 -7.08 -21.74 -0.20
CA THR A 226 -8.10 -22.66 -0.71
C THR A 226 -7.81 -23.12 -2.14
N ILE A 227 -7.09 -22.32 -2.94
CA ILE A 227 -6.66 -22.67 -4.30
C ILE A 227 -5.47 -23.63 -4.25
N THR A 228 -4.38 -23.27 -3.57
CA THR A 228 -3.12 -24.05 -3.59
C THR A 228 -3.01 -25.07 -2.46
N ASN A 229 -3.85 -24.96 -1.42
CA ASN A 229 -3.75 -25.73 -0.18
C ASN A 229 -2.39 -25.56 0.54
N THR A 230 -1.67 -24.47 0.26
CA THR A 230 -0.44 -24.08 0.97
C THR A 230 -0.77 -23.17 2.16
N GLY A 231 0.10 -23.09 3.16
CA GLY A 231 -0.10 -22.22 4.34
C GLY A 231 0.06 -20.72 4.07
N ASP A 232 -0.11 -20.28 2.82
CA ASP A 232 0.20 -18.91 2.37
C ASP A 232 -1.07 -18.06 2.29
N ILE A 233 -1.55 -17.58 3.43
CA ILE A 233 -2.60 -16.56 3.49
C ILE A 233 -1.99 -15.15 3.44
N GLY A 234 -2.75 -14.16 2.96
CA GLY A 234 -2.36 -12.75 2.95
C GLY A 234 -2.27 -12.13 1.56
N VAL A 235 -1.44 -11.09 1.42
CA VAL A 235 -1.30 -10.33 0.17
C VAL A 235 0.11 -10.52 -0.38
N ILE A 236 0.25 -11.10 -1.57
CA ILE A 236 1.54 -11.58 -2.09
C ILE A 236 1.71 -11.24 -3.57
N THR A 237 2.82 -10.63 -3.97
CA THR A 237 3.22 -10.52 -5.38
C THR A 237 4.50 -11.31 -5.61
N GLU A 238 4.54 -12.23 -6.58
CA GLU A 238 5.63 -13.20 -6.70
C GLU A 238 6.69 -12.84 -7.74
N LYS A 239 6.30 -12.31 -8.90
CA LYS A 239 7.22 -11.84 -9.94
C LYS A 239 7.18 -10.32 -10.05
N GLY A 240 7.30 -9.66 -8.91
CA GLY A 240 7.19 -8.23 -8.80
C GLY A 240 5.76 -7.74 -8.88
N GLY A 241 5.60 -6.41 -8.91
CA GLY A 241 4.34 -5.74 -8.67
C GLY A 241 4.30 -5.18 -7.25
N ALA A 242 4.03 -3.88 -7.13
CA ALA A 242 3.95 -3.23 -5.83
C ALA A 242 2.68 -3.64 -5.07
N ILE A 243 2.75 -3.63 -3.74
CA ILE A 243 1.56 -3.70 -2.89
C ILE A 243 1.31 -2.32 -2.29
N ARG A 244 0.11 -1.79 -2.48
CA ARG A 244 -0.28 -0.45 -2.04
C ARG A 244 -1.56 -0.53 -1.23
N ALA A 245 -1.59 0.11 -0.07
CA ALA A 245 -2.74 0.10 0.80
C ALA A 245 -3.04 1.50 1.35
N VAL A 246 -4.32 1.87 1.33
CA VAL A 246 -4.84 3.11 1.92
C VAL A 246 -6.00 2.75 2.82
N ALA A 247 -5.82 2.97 4.12
CA ALA A 247 -6.84 2.80 5.14
C ALA A 247 -7.07 4.13 5.88
N ASN A 248 -8.30 4.36 6.34
CA ASN A 248 -8.53 5.39 7.35
C ASN A 248 -8.21 4.87 8.74
N GLY A 249 -8.69 3.66 9.05
CA GLY A 249 -8.46 2.98 10.31
C GLY A 249 -7.22 2.10 10.28
N ASP A 250 -7.28 0.98 10.99
CA ASP A 250 -6.14 0.08 11.14
C ASP A 250 -5.79 -0.66 9.86
N PHE A 251 -4.50 -0.98 9.71
CA PHE A 251 -4.00 -1.98 8.78
C PHE A 251 -3.41 -3.14 9.59
N GLN A 252 -4.09 -4.29 9.59
CA GLN A 252 -3.78 -5.41 10.48
C GLN A 252 -3.31 -6.62 9.70
N VAL A 253 -2.07 -7.07 9.92
CA VAL A 253 -1.54 -8.27 9.28
C VAL A 253 -1.81 -9.55 10.09
N ASN A 254 -1.96 -9.44 11.42
CA ASN A 254 -2.24 -10.59 12.30
C ASN A 254 -1.18 -11.72 12.16
N GLN A 255 -1.57 -12.96 11.85
CA GLN A 255 -0.62 -14.06 11.60
C GLN A 255 -0.38 -14.28 10.10
N SER A 256 -0.86 -13.36 9.26
CA SER A 256 -0.77 -13.40 7.80
C SER A 256 0.51 -12.73 7.30
N LYS A 257 0.59 -12.49 5.99
CA LYS A 257 1.74 -11.84 5.37
C LYS A 257 1.34 -10.82 4.31
N VAL A 258 2.16 -9.78 4.18
CA VAL A 258 2.13 -8.79 3.10
C VAL A 258 3.52 -8.79 2.49
N ILE A 259 3.69 -9.49 1.38
CA ILE A 259 5.00 -9.76 0.81
C ILE A 259 5.04 -9.40 -0.67
N THR A 260 5.93 -8.49 -1.03
CA THR A 260 6.39 -8.38 -2.41
C THR A 260 7.63 -9.24 -2.58
N GLN A 261 7.66 -9.99 -3.66
CA GLN A 261 8.83 -10.74 -4.07
C GLN A 261 9.39 -10.10 -5.34
N PHE A 262 10.64 -10.42 -5.67
CA PHE A 262 11.32 -9.87 -6.84
C PHE A 262 11.55 -8.34 -6.79
N GLY A 263 11.72 -7.77 -5.60
CA GLY A 263 12.23 -6.40 -5.45
C GLY A 263 11.22 -5.28 -5.65
N SER A 264 9.92 -5.53 -5.49
CA SER A 264 8.88 -4.52 -5.62
C SER A 264 8.52 -3.84 -4.29
N ASP A 265 7.97 -2.63 -4.37
CA ASP A 265 7.74 -1.78 -3.20
C ASP A 265 6.43 -2.12 -2.46
N ILE A 266 6.41 -1.83 -1.16
CA ILE A 266 5.21 -1.85 -0.33
C ILE A 266 4.94 -0.43 0.19
N ALA A 267 3.75 0.09 -0.03
CA ALA A 267 3.32 1.38 0.53
C ALA A 267 2.00 1.22 1.29
N ILE A 268 2.01 1.57 2.58
CA ILE A 268 0.82 1.49 3.44
C ILE A 268 0.61 2.85 4.10
N TRP A 269 -0.59 3.39 3.92
CA TRP A 269 -1.05 4.61 4.54
C TRP A 269 -2.25 4.30 5.45
N SER A 270 -2.15 4.72 6.72
CA SER A 270 -3.26 4.75 7.67
C SER A 270 -3.45 6.18 8.16
N THR A 271 -4.64 6.75 7.95
CA THR A 271 -4.90 8.15 8.30
C THR A 271 -5.05 8.36 9.81
N THR A 272 -5.73 7.43 10.50
CA THR A 272 -6.08 7.55 11.92
C THR A 272 -5.77 6.31 12.76
N GLY A 273 -5.49 5.16 12.14
CA GLY A 273 -5.30 3.89 12.82
C GLY A 273 -3.85 3.46 13.00
N THR A 274 -3.68 2.21 13.39
CA THR A 274 -2.37 1.56 13.56
C THR A 274 -2.03 0.69 12.36
N ILE A 275 -0.78 0.74 11.92
CA ILE A 275 -0.21 -0.27 11.00
C ILE A 275 0.45 -1.35 11.86
N ASP A 276 -0.12 -2.54 11.93
CA ASP A 276 0.40 -3.67 12.69
C ASP A 276 0.89 -4.79 11.76
N ALA A 277 2.22 -5.02 11.77
CA ALA A 277 2.86 -6.07 10.99
C ALA A 277 2.60 -7.47 11.53
N GLY A 278 1.98 -7.62 12.71
CA GLY A 278 1.42 -8.87 13.18
C GLY A 278 2.33 -9.71 14.07
N ARG A 279 1.87 -10.94 14.38
CA ARG A 279 2.52 -11.86 15.34
C ARG A 279 2.81 -13.25 14.76
N GLY A 280 2.69 -13.43 13.46
CA GLY A 280 3.03 -14.71 12.83
C GLY A 280 4.54 -15.02 12.87
N SER A 281 4.91 -16.28 12.67
CA SER A 281 6.31 -16.72 12.72
C SER A 281 7.19 -16.06 11.65
N LYS A 282 8.39 -15.61 12.05
CA LYS A 282 9.44 -15.10 11.15
C LYS A 282 10.09 -16.20 10.28
N THR A 283 10.02 -17.46 10.72
CA THR A 283 10.76 -18.60 10.15
C THR A 283 9.88 -19.57 9.38
N ALA A 284 8.73 -19.14 8.84
CA ALA A 284 7.95 -20.00 7.97
C ALA A 284 8.79 -20.34 6.72
N THR A 285 9.47 -21.48 6.77
CA THR A 285 10.29 -22.05 5.71
C THR A 285 9.36 -22.42 4.58
N SER A 286 9.54 -21.75 3.45
CA SER A 286 8.92 -22.15 2.20
C SER A 286 10.06 -22.42 1.22
N VAL A 287 9.97 -23.53 0.49
CA VAL A 287 11.01 -24.01 -0.43
C VAL A 287 10.67 -23.46 -1.81
N PRO A 288 11.60 -22.76 -2.52
CA PRO A 288 11.32 -22.23 -3.85
C PRO A 288 10.78 -23.32 -4.76
N GLU A 289 9.56 -23.14 -5.26
CA GLU A 289 8.95 -24.09 -6.18
C GLU A 289 9.56 -23.90 -7.57
N ARG A 290 10.02 -25.00 -8.17
CA ARG A 290 10.45 -25.03 -9.57
C ARG A 290 9.29 -25.55 -10.41
N ILE A 291 8.71 -24.69 -11.23
CA ILE A 291 7.66 -25.08 -12.15
C ILE A 291 8.29 -25.32 -13.51
N VAL A 292 8.10 -26.52 -14.04
CA VAL A 292 8.48 -26.86 -15.41
C VAL A 292 7.34 -26.40 -16.31
N GLN A 293 7.61 -25.44 -17.19
CA GLN A 293 6.65 -24.96 -18.18
C GLN A 293 7.18 -25.24 -19.58
N THR A 294 6.26 -25.23 -20.55
CA THR A 294 6.60 -25.25 -21.96
C THR A 294 6.23 -23.88 -22.52
N ASP A 295 7.19 -23.20 -23.14
CA ASP A 295 6.94 -21.90 -23.78
C ASP A 295 6.11 -22.06 -25.08
N ALA A 296 5.75 -20.93 -25.69
CA ALA A 296 4.96 -20.92 -26.91
C ALA A 296 5.68 -21.58 -28.11
N ASP A 297 7.00 -21.69 -28.06
CA ASP A 297 7.85 -22.29 -29.09
C ASP A 297 8.09 -23.79 -28.86
N GLY A 298 7.53 -24.36 -27.79
CA GLY A 298 7.64 -25.78 -27.45
C GLY A 298 8.89 -26.15 -26.64
N ASN A 299 9.66 -25.17 -26.15
CA ASN A 299 10.81 -25.44 -25.29
C ASN A 299 10.39 -25.60 -23.83
N THR A 300 11.02 -26.55 -23.14
CA THR A 300 10.85 -26.74 -21.70
C THR A 300 11.68 -25.69 -20.96
N VAL A 301 11.01 -24.76 -20.29
CA VAL A 301 11.62 -23.76 -19.40
C VAL A 301 11.37 -24.13 -17.94
N ILE A 302 12.43 -24.11 -17.12
CA ILE A 302 12.31 -24.30 -15.68
C ILE A 302 12.25 -22.92 -15.05
N GLU A 303 11.10 -22.61 -14.48
CA GLU A 303 10.85 -21.35 -13.81
C GLU A 303 11.03 -21.53 -12.30
N VAL A 304 11.86 -20.70 -11.67
CA VAL A 304 12.00 -20.66 -10.22
C VAL A 304 11.07 -19.58 -9.69
N ARG A 305 10.14 -19.96 -8.81
CA ARG A 305 9.29 -19.01 -8.11
C ARG A 305 9.90 -18.65 -6.76
N GLY A 306 9.81 -17.36 -6.44
CA GLY A 306 10.07 -16.89 -5.09
C GLY A 306 9.12 -17.55 -4.11
N VAL A 307 9.60 -17.72 -2.88
CA VAL A 307 8.77 -18.20 -1.77
C VAL A 307 8.58 -17.10 -0.76
N ALA A 308 7.31 -16.80 -0.47
CA ALA A 308 6.89 -15.84 0.52
C ALA A 308 7.14 -16.37 1.96
N ALA A 309 8.41 -16.36 2.36
CA ALA A 309 8.85 -16.89 3.66
C ALA A 309 8.55 -15.91 4.81
N GLY A 310 8.04 -16.46 5.91
CA GLY A 310 7.65 -15.74 7.13
C GLY A 310 6.29 -15.02 7.05
N SER A 311 5.90 -14.42 8.19
CA SER A 311 4.68 -13.59 8.38
C SER A 311 5.01 -12.11 8.57
N GLY A 312 4.12 -11.17 8.28
CA GLY A 312 4.39 -9.73 8.43
C GLY A 312 4.63 -8.98 7.12
N ILE A 313 5.19 -7.77 7.21
CA ILE A 313 5.36 -6.87 6.06
C ILE A 313 6.79 -7.00 5.52
N ARG A 314 6.97 -7.56 4.32
CA ARG A 314 8.31 -7.81 3.77
C ARG A 314 8.45 -7.50 2.28
N ALA A 315 9.39 -6.63 1.95
CA ALA A 315 9.85 -6.44 0.58
C ALA A 315 11.08 -7.32 0.32
N GLN A 316 10.82 -8.50 -0.28
CA GLN A 316 11.82 -9.53 -0.53
C GLN A 316 12.26 -9.55 -1.98
N THR A 317 13.36 -10.26 -2.23
CA THR A 317 13.90 -10.50 -3.56
C THR A 317 14.47 -11.92 -3.62
N TYR A 318 14.51 -12.49 -4.81
CA TYR A 318 15.10 -13.79 -5.07
C TYR A 318 15.82 -13.75 -6.42
N ASP A 319 16.71 -14.72 -6.61
CA ASP A 319 17.38 -14.91 -7.88
C ASP A 319 16.43 -15.65 -8.85
N PRO A 320 16.02 -15.04 -9.97
CA PRO A 320 15.05 -15.64 -10.89
C PRO A 320 15.56 -16.93 -11.55
N ASP A 321 16.88 -17.10 -11.67
CA ASP A 321 17.50 -18.25 -12.34
C ASP A 321 18.27 -19.15 -11.33
N GLY A 322 18.26 -18.76 -10.04
CA GLY A 322 18.97 -19.44 -8.96
C GLY A 322 20.48 -19.15 -8.94
N LEU A 323 21.16 -19.64 -7.88
CA LEU A 323 22.56 -19.28 -7.55
C LEU A 323 23.60 -19.45 -8.69
N ASN A 324 23.30 -20.29 -9.69
CA ASN A 324 24.19 -20.60 -10.81
C ASN A 324 23.71 -19.99 -12.16
N GLY A 325 22.67 -19.17 -12.16
CA GLY A 325 22.15 -18.50 -13.35
C GLY A 325 22.93 -17.23 -13.73
N PRO A 326 22.79 -16.73 -14.96
CA PRO A 326 23.44 -15.50 -15.39
C PRO A 326 22.76 -14.23 -14.85
N LYS A 327 21.48 -14.31 -14.46
CA LYS A 327 20.74 -13.20 -13.85
C LYS A 327 21.09 -13.07 -12.37
N LYS A 328 21.05 -11.83 -11.87
CA LYS A 328 21.20 -11.53 -10.45
C LYS A 328 19.85 -11.17 -9.87
N ALA A 329 19.63 -11.51 -8.60
CA ALA A 329 18.48 -11.05 -7.85
C ALA A 329 18.36 -9.50 -7.93
N PRO A 330 17.17 -8.95 -8.23
CA PRO A 330 16.90 -7.52 -8.11
C PRO A 330 17.20 -7.01 -6.70
N LYS A 331 17.43 -5.72 -6.54
CA LYS A 331 17.49 -5.11 -5.20
C LYS A 331 16.16 -5.34 -4.49
N LYS A 332 16.19 -5.45 -3.15
CA LYS A 332 14.96 -5.47 -2.36
C LYS A 332 14.16 -4.18 -2.59
N GLY A 333 12.84 -4.32 -2.60
CA GLY A 333 11.94 -3.19 -2.74
C GLY A 333 11.90 -2.32 -1.48
N ASN A 334 11.38 -1.12 -1.63
CA ASN A 334 11.27 -0.14 -0.57
C ASN A 334 9.96 -0.33 0.19
N VAL A 335 9.97 0.03 1.48
CA VAL A 335 8.78 0.00 2.33
C VAL A 335 8.49 1.40 2.84
N TYR A 336 7.28 1.90 2.55
CA TYR A 336 6.77 3.20 2.97
C TYR A 336 5.59 3.00 3.91
N LEU A 337 5.74 3.32 5.19
CA LEU A 337 4.67 3.21 6.19
C LEU A 337 4.35 4.57 6.77
N THR A 338 3.12 5.04 6.60
CA THR A 338 2.67 6.33 7.14
C THR A 338 1.41 6.15 7.96
N GLY A 339 1.45 6.62 9.21
CA GLY A 339 0.27 6.65 10.07
C GLY A 339 0.61 7.03 11.50
N PRO A 340 -0.40 7.20 12.37
CA PRO A 340 -0.18 7.61 13.76
C PRO A 340 0.71 6.64 14.56
N ILE A 341 0.53 5.33 14.36
CA ILE A 341 1.26 4.28 15.06
C ILE A 341 1.71 3.23 14.05
N VAL A 342 2.99 2.85 14.10
CA VAL A 342 3.52 1.69 13.37
C VAL A 342 4.06 0.67 14.37
N ASN A 343 3.49 -0.52 14.35
CA ASN A 343 3.90 -1.64 15.19
C ASN A 343 4.52 -2.74 14.32
N ALA A 344 5.82 -2.98 14.49
CA ALA A 344 6.50 -4.07 13.78
C ALA A 344 6.10 -5.47 14.29
N GLY A 345 5.36 -5.55 15.40
CA GLY A 345 4.86 -6.80 15.96
C GLY A 345 5.97 -7.82 16.24
N GLU A 346 5.63 -9.10 16.35
CA GLU A 346 6.62 -10.20 16.43
C GLU A 346 7.00 -10.71 15.03
N ALA A 347 6.10 -10.54 14.06
CA ALA A 347 6.29 -10.93 12.67
C ALA A 347 7.41 -10.11 11.99
N GLY A 348 7.54 -8.84 12.35
CA GLY A 348 8.58 -7.95 11.88
C GLY A 348 8.28 -7.27 10.55
N ILE A 349 9.16 -6.33 10.22
CA ILE A 349 9.15 -5.57 8.97
C ILE A 349 10.50 -5.81 8.28
N GLU A 350 10.48 -6.12 6.99
CA GLU A 350 11.69 -6.31 6.19
C GLU A 350 11.65 -5.40 4.95
N ALA A 351 12.72 -4.63 4.71
CA ALA A 351 12.78 -3.67 3.62
C ALA A 351 14.17 -3.61 2.95
N GLY A 352 14.17 -3.21 1.68
CA GLY A 352 15.34 -2.62 1.01
C GLY A 352 15.66 -1.29 1.67
N ASP A 353 15.03 -0.21 1.21
CA ASP A 353 14.98 1.05 1.96
C ASP A 353 13.65 1.15 2.75
N LEU A 354 13.71 1.75 3.94
CA LEU A 354 12.56 1.94 4.82
C LEU A 354 12.34 3.42 5.12
N LEU A 355 11.11 3.89 4.92
CA LEU A 355 10.63 5.17 5.40
C LEU A 355 9.38 4.96 6.24
N ILE A 356 9.48 5.25 7.53
CA ILE A 356 8.35 5.30 8.46
C ILE A 356 8.07 6.78 8.78
N VAL A 357 6.81 7.18 8.68
CA VAL A 357 6.35 8.48 9.16
C VAL A 357 5.24 8.23 10.18
N ALA A 358 5.65 8.10 11.43
CA ALA A 358 4.76 7.81 12.55
C ALA A 358 5.30 8.35 13.87
N PRO A 359 4.52 9.13 14.64
CA PRO A 359 4.87 9.59 15.99
C PRO A 359 5.31 8.46 16.93
N ILE A 360 4.69 7.29 16.80
CA ILE A 360 4.93 6.15 17.67
C ILE A 360 5.32 4.94 16.81
N VAL A 361 6.51 4.41 17.07
CA VAL A 361 6.99 3.15 16.47
C VAL A 361 7.23 2.13 17.57
N LEU A 362 6.50 1.01 17.53
CA LEU A 362 6.55 -0.07 18.50
C LEU A 362 7.30 -1.28 17.93
N ASN A 363 7.94 -2.05 18.82
CA ASN A 363 8.66 -3.29 18.48
C ASN A 363 9.75 -3.10 17.40
N ALA A 364 10.38 -1.93 17.35
CA ALA A 364 11.36 -1.59 16.32
C ALA A 364 12.57 -2.56 16.22
N ALA A 365 12.87 -3.34 17.26
CA ALA A 365 13.86 -4.42 17.22
C ALA A 365 13.51 -5.55 16.21
N ASN A 366 12.25 -5.63 15.78
CA ASN A 366 11.78 -6.59 14.77
C ASN A 366 11.83 -6.03 13.34
N ILE A 367 12.41 -4.84 13.13
CA ILE A 367 12.60 -4.21 11.83
C ILE A 367 13.98 -4.60 11.28
N GLN A 368 14.02 -5.00 10.00
CA GLN A 368 15.24 -5.35 9.28
C GLN A 368 15.30 -4.54 7.98
N VAL A 369 16.37 -3.78 7.79
CA VAL A 369 16.56 -2.90 6.62
C VAL A 369 17.93 -3.19 6.03
N GLN A 370 17.99 -3.39 4.71
CA GLN A 370 19.26 -3.63 4.02
C GLN A 370 19.93 -2.36 3.49
N GLY A 371 19.12 -1.38 3.09
CA GLY A 371 19.55 -0.09 2.59
C GLY A 371 19.37 1.00 3.64
N THR A 372 18.80 2.13 3.24
CA THR A 372 18.57 3.30 4.09
C THR A 372 17.33 3.14 4.97
N SER A 373 17.41 3.57 6.23
CA SER A 373 16.28 3.58 7.17
C SER A 373 16.02 4.99 7.72
N SER A 374 14.75 5.42 7.68
CA SER A 374 14.28 6.70 8.23
C SER A 374 12.97 6.51 9.00
N GLY A 375 12.79 7.24 10.11
CA GLY A 375 11.60 7.12 10.96
C GLY A 375 11.64 6.01 12.02
N VAL A 376 12.76 5.30 12.16
CA VAL A 376 12.96 4.28 13.19
C VAL A 376 13.59 4.91 14.43
N PRO A 377 13.13 4.60 15.66
CA PRO A 377 13.72 5.12 16.89
C PRO A 377 15.22 4.83 16.99
N VAL A 378 16.00 5.84 17.40
CA VAL A 378 17.49 5.80 17.47
C VAL A 378 18.03 4.64 18.33
N ALA A 379 17.29 4.22 19.37
CA ALA A 379 17.69 3.05 20.16
C ALA A 379 17.71 1.75 19.32
N ALA A 380 16.79 1.61 18.36
CA ALA A 380 16.67 0.43 17.50
C ALA A 380 17.58 0.48 16.26
N THR A 381 18.20 1.62 15.94
CA THR A 381 19.15 1.70 14.81
C THR A 381 20.51 1.08 15.15
N SER A 382 20.84 0.91 16.44
CA SER A 382 22.06 0.23 16.90
C SER A 382 22.14 -1.26 16.52
N SER A 383 21.00 -1.92 16.31
CA SER A 383 20.91 -3.32 15.82
C SER A 383 20.92 -3.44 14.29
N LEU A 384 20.86 -2.32 13.56
CA LEU A 384 20.85 -2.26 12.09
C LEU A 384 22.27 -2.02 11.56
N ALA A 385 23.15 -3.02 11.69
CA ALA A 385 24.54 -2.90 11.24
C ALA A 385 24.62 -2.70 9.71
N GLY A 386 25.22 -1.57 9.27
CA GLY A 386 25.56 -1.31 7.86
C GLY A 386 24.66 -0.35 7.08
N VAL A 387 23.65 0.27 7.72
CA VAL A 387 22.74 1.24 7.08
C VAL A 387 23.48 2.55 6.77
N SER A 388 23.62 2.89 5.47
CA SER A 388 24.04 4.23 5.06
C SER A 388 22.86 5.20 5.17
N ALA A 389 23.11 6.32 5.85
CA ALA A 389 22.15 7.39 6.09
C ALA A 389 21.82 8.17 4.81
N GLY A 390 21.00 7.62 3.92
CA GLY A 390 20.31 8.38 2.88
C GLY A 390 19.12 9.14 3.49
N LEU A 391 18.93 10.41 3.12
CA LEU A 391 17.86 11.28 3.66
C LEU A 391 17.72 11.23 5.20
N SER A 392 18.71 11.84 5.87
CA SER A 392 18.62 12.32 7.26
C SER A 392 17.74 11.45 8.17
N PRO A 393 18.27 10.34 8.69
CA PRO A 393 17.69 9.64 9.83
C PRO A 393 17.33 10.60 11.00
N ASP A 394 17.94 11.79 11.03
CA ASP A 394 17.66 12.86 11.98
C ASP A 394 16.46 13.76 11.62
N ALA A 395 16.17 14.07 10.35
CA ALA A 395 15.17 15.10 10.01
C ALA A 395 13.72 14.59 10.09
N VAL A 396 13.46 13.37 9.61
CA VAL A 396 12.11 12.76 9.75
C VAL A 396 11.84 12.42 11.21
N ASN A 397 12.83 11.85 11.92
CA ASN A 397 12.69 11.55 13.35
C ASN A 397 12.50 12.82 14.19
N SER A 398 13.26 13.89 13.92
CA SER A 398 13.08 15.18 14.62
C SER A 398 11.75 15.85 14.29
N ALA A 399 11.33 15.85 13.02
CA ALA A 399 10.02 16.38 12.63
C ALA A 399 8.88 15.60 13.32
N THR A 400 8.99 14.28 13.34
CA THR A 400 8.03 13.40 14.02
C THR A 400 7.98 13.65 15.53
N GLN A 401 9.13 13.84 16.17
CA GLN A 401 9.20 14.20 17.59
C GLN A 401 8.62 15.60 17.86
N ALA A 402 8.87 16.58 16.99
CA ALA A 402 8.30 17.91 17.12
C ALA A 402 6.76 17.87 17.05
N VAL A 403 6.21 17.07 16.14
CA VAL A 403 4.76 16.81 16.07
C VAL A 403 4.27 16.14 17.35
N ALA A 404 4.92 15.08 17.82
CA ALA A 404 4.55 14.40 19.06
C ALA A 404 4.57 15.35 20.28
N GLN A 405 5.57 16.23 20.37
CA GLN A 405 5.67 17.25 21.42
C GLN A 405 4.57 18.30 21.30
N SER A 406 4.24 18.77 20.10
CA SER A 406 3.16 19.73 19.88
C SER A 406 1.80 19.16 20.30
N VAL A 407 1.55 17.86 20.04
CA VAL A 407 0.35 17.15 20.49
C VAL A 407 0.35 17.02 22.00
N ALA A 408 1.47 16.63 22.63
CA ALA A 408 1.59 16.53 24.08
C ALA A 408 1.41 17.88 24.79
N GLN A 409 1.92 18.97 24.23
CA GLN A 409 1.74 20.33 24.73
C GLN A 409 0.28 20.80 24.60
N SER A 410 -0.37 20.47 23.48
CA SER A 410 -1.79 20.76 23.27
C SER A 410 -2.69 19.99 24.24
N ALA A 411 -2.35 18.73 24.53
CA ALA A 411 -3.02 17.93 25.54
C ALA A 411 -2.84 18.51 26.96
N ASN A 412 -1.64 18.99 27.31
CA ASN A 412 -1.38 19.64 28.60
C ASN A 412 -2.09 20.99 28.75
N ASN A 413 -2.27 21.76 27.67
CA ASN A 413 -3.02 23.03 27.70
C ASN A 413 -4.53 22.83 27.89
N SER A 414 -5.06 21.63 27.65
CA SER A 414 -6.46 21.28 27.92
C SER A 414 -6.74 21.03 29.42
N PHE A 415 -5.69 20.96 30.25
CA PHE A 415 -5.77 20.85 31.71
C PHE A 415 -5.44 22.17 32.43
N VAL A 416 -5.58 23.33 31.77
CA VAL A 416 -5.70 24.59 32.49
C VAL A 416 -7.00 24.51 33.28
N LYS A 417 -6.86 24.13 34.56
CA LYS A 417 -7.88 24.20 35.60
C LYS A 417 -8.73 25.44 35.33
N PRO A 418 -10.05 25.32 35.08
CA PRO A 418 -10.88 26.50 34.89
C PRO A 418 -10.63 27.40 36.10
N THR A 419 -10.14 28.60 35.85
CA THR A 419 -10.07 29.66 36.85
C THR A 419 -11.50 29.95 37.24
N LEU A 420 -12.00 29.20 38.22
CA LEU A 420 -13.26 29.50 38.88
C LEU A 420 -13.15 30.95 39.35
N PRO A 421 -14.09 31.83 38.98
CA PRO A 421 -14.07 33.21 39.46
C PRO A 421 -14.06 33.19 40.99
N SER A 422 -13.12 33.89 41.60
CA SER A 422 -13.05 34.04 43.05
C SER A 422 -14.30 34.77 43.53
N ILE A 423 -15.22 34.05 44.18
CA ILE A 423 -16.32 34.66 44.92
C ILE A 423 -15.72 35.26 46.19
N ILE A 424 -15.62 36.58 46.25
CA ILE A 424 -15.33 37.30 47.49
C ILE A 424 -16.66 37.47 48.22
N SER A 425 -16.88 36.67 49.27
CA SER A 425 -17.98 36.89 50.21
C SER A 425 -17.52 37.92 51.24
N VAL A 426 -18.11 39.11 51.21
CA VAL A 426 -17.90 40.14 52.24
C VAL A 426 -19.05 40.03 53.23
N ASP A 427 -18.75 39.50 54.42
CA ASP A 427 -19.68 39.54 55.56
C ASP A 427 -19.52 40.90 56.27
N VAL A 428 -20.58 41.71 56.26
CA VAL A 428 -20.59 43.00 56.96
C VAL A 428 -21.04 42.76 58.40
N ILE A 429 -20.08 42.74 59.32
CA ILE A 429 -20.36 42.72 60.76
C ILE A 429 -20.55 44.17 61.23
N SER A 430 -21.81 44.53 61.50
CA SER A 430 -22.26 45.65 62.33
C SER A 430 -21.79 47.07 61.96
N ILE A 431 -22.77 47.94 61.68
CA ILE A 431 -22.64 49.39 61.85
C ILE A 431 -23.38 49.75 63.13
N GLY A 432 -22.62 50.07 64.18
CA GLY A 432 -23.17 50.61 65.42
C GLY A 432 -23.70 52.02 65.22
N ASN A 433 -24.95 52.24 65.61
CA ASN A 433 -25.32 53.13 66.72
C ASN A 433 -26.76 52.88 67.14
#